data_AF-A0A7C3EB49-F1
#
_entry.id   AF-A0A7C3EB49-F1
#
_cell.length_a   1.000
_cell.length_b   1.000
_cell.length_c   1.000
_cell.angle_alpha   90.00
_cell.angle_beta   90.00
_cell.angle_gamma   90.00
#
_symmetry.space_group_name_H-M   'P 1'
#
loop_
_entity.id
_entity.type
_entity.pdbx_description
1 polymer ?
#
loop_
_entity_poly.entity_id
_entity_poly.type
_entity_poly.pdbx_seq_one_letter_code
_entity_poly.pdbx_strand_id
1 'polypeptide(L)'
;MISCWRHWIGYRWVASLALLAVVLLATERGATAENVKSRGGNPPEKSSDKVAATPKLSATQKKVQKAILGRWKLEDSEDELEFRPDGVFVGKSHAVEMTTKYEITPDGKLSLDFALPVARKVPTPGAGGTPAAAPTPHTTKIVREVRFEGKVLVLRDPQTGQTFRYRRLP
;
A
#
# COMPACT_ATOMS: atom_id res chain seq x y z
N MET A 1 42.20 -23.56 33.24
CA MET A 1 43.05 -22.36 33.41
C MET A 1 42.80 -21.48 32.19
N ILE A 2 41.86 -20.53 32.29
CA ILE A 2 42.12 -19.09 32.57
C ILE A 2 43.05 -18.51 31.48
N SER A 3 42.49 -17.88 30.46
CA SER A 3 42.17 -16.44 30.38
C SER A 3 43.41 -15.58 30.10
N CYS A 4 43.37 -14.85 28.98
CA CYS A 4 43.96 -13.52 28.74
C CYS A 4 43.77 -13.18 27.25
N TRP A 5 42.67 -12.55 26.86
CA TRP A 5 42.55 -11.09 26.73
C TRP A 5 43.46 -10.46 25.66
N ARG A 6 42.85 -9.99 24.56
CA ARG A 6 42.81 -8.58 24.13
C ARG A 6 41.88 -8.49 22.91
N HIS A 7 40.66 -7.94 23.01
CA HIS A 7 40.27 -6.53 23.20
C HIS A 7 40.54 -5.69 21.93
N TRP A 8 39.51 -4.93 21.53
CA TRP A 8 39.42 -3.84 20.53
C TRP A 8 38.57 -4.14 19.27
N ILE A 9 37.78 -3.13 18.89
CA ILE A 9 36.72 -3.04 17.85
C ILE A 9 35.33 -3.40 18.39
N GLY A 10 34.45 -2.47 18.76
CA GLY A 10 34.43 -1.02 18.61
C GLY A 10 33.03 -0.53 18.97
N TYR A 11 32.90 0.08 20.14
CA TYR A 11 31.74 0.84 20.60
C TYR A 11 31.44 1.97 19.60
N ARG A 12 30.36 1.87 18.81
CA ARG A 12 29.94 2.95 17.89
C ARG A 12 28.44 3.23 17.84
N TRP A 13 27.64 2.81 18.82
CA TRP A 13 26.21 3.16 18.85
C TRP A 13 25.68 3.34 20.27
N VAL A 14 26.28 4.24 21.04
CA VAL A 14 25.62 4.89 22.18
C VAL A 14 25.94 6.38 22.09
N ALA A 15 24.91 7.21 22.29
CA ALA A 15 24.94 8.67 22.35
C ALA A 15 24.87 9.44 21.01
N SER A 16 23.65 9.56 20.47
CA SER A 16 23.15 10.83 19.90
C SER A 16 21.71 10.65 19.38
N LEU A 17 20.71 10.91 20.24
CA LEU A 17 19.36 11.35 19.85
C LEU A 17 18.53 11.63 21.11
N ALA A 18 19.04 12.53 21.95
CA ALA A 18 18.30 13.13 23.06
C ALA A 18 18.66 14.62 23.07
N LEU A 19 17.99 15.42 22.24
CA LEU A 19 17.96 16.89 22.28
C LEU A 19 17.00 17.41 21.20
N LEU A 20 15.70 17.38 21.46
CA LEU A 20 14.71 18.19 20.73
C LEU A 20 13.43 18.34 21.56
N ALA A 21 13.62 18.88 22.77
CA ALA A 21 12.55 19.18 23.71
C ALA A 21 12.86 20.46 24.51
N VAL A 22 13.22 21.57 23.84
CA VAL A 22 13.21 22.93 24.43
C VAL A 22 13.08 23.96 23.30
N VAL A 23 11.86 24.25 22.82
CA VAL A 23 11.40 25.61 22.45
C VAL A 23 9.86 25.57 22.47
N LEU A 24 9.32 25.49 23.68
CA LEU A 24 7.95 25.93 23.98
C LEU A 24 8.05 27.40 24.40
N LEU A 25 7.08 28.21 23.93
CA LEU A 25 6.55 29.41 24.59
C LEU A 25 7.52 30.51 25.04
N ALA A 26 7.53 31.61 24.29
CA ALA A 26 7.79 33.00 24.71
C ALA A 26 7.82 33.83 23.40
N THR A 27 7.15 34.96 23.17
CA THR A 27 6.50 35.93 24.04
C THR A 27 5.60 36.82 23.18
N GLU A 28 4.53 37.31 23.79
CA GLU A 28 3.60 38.32 23.32
C GLU A 28 4.25 39.71 23.18
N ARG A 29 3.80 40.49 22.20
CA ARG A 29 3.81 41.97 22.04
C ARG A 29 3.52 42.23 20.55
N GLY A 30 2.58 43.03 20.07
CA GLY A 30 1.76 44.08 20.66
C GLY A 30 1.54 45.11 19.54
N ALA A 31 0.27 45.40 19.24
CA ALA A 31 -0.30 46.60 18.60
C ALA A 31 0.22 47.10 17.24
N THR A 32 -0.69 47.19 16.26
CA THR A 32 -1.22 48.49 15.78
C THR A 32 -2.44 48.31 14.90
N ALA A 33 -3.38 49.23 15.05
CA ALA A 33 -4.69 49.28 14.44
C ALA A 33 -4.62 49.68 12.96
N GLU A 34 -5.62 49.29 12.16
CA GLU A 34 -6.49 50.30 11.54
C GLU A 34 -7.82 49.73 11.04
N ASN A 35 -8.81 50.60 11.15
CA ASN A 35 -10.21 50.43 10.85
C ASN A 35 -10.45 50.90 9.41
N VAL A 36 -10.85 50.01 8.50
CA VAL A 36 -11.56 50.42 7.28
C VAL A 36 -12.74 49.51 7.03
N LYS A 37 -13.91 50.00 7.44
CA LYS A 37 -15.21 49.63 6.89
C LYS A 37 -15.20 49.95 5.40
N SER A 38 -15.29 48.93 4.54
CA SER A 38 -15.71 49.13 3.16
C SER A 38 -16.63 48.02 2.69
N ARG A 39 -17.66 48.50 2.01
CA ARG A 39 -18.95 47.91 1.70
C ARG A 39 -18.87 47.35 0.29
N GLY A 40 -19.39 46.15 0.08
CA GLY A 40 -19.87 45.70 -1.23
C GLY A 40 -18.84 44.99 -2.10
N GLY A 41 -19.24 43.81 -2.56
CA GLY A 41 -18.53 43.06 -3.60
C GLY A 41 -18.54 41.57 -3.29
N ASN A 42 -19.60 40.87 -3.70
CA ASN A 42 -19.55 39.42 -3.87
C ASN A 42 -18.32 39.09 -4.74
N PRO A 43 -17.33 38.33 -4.26
CA PRO A 43 -16.32 37.81 -5.16
C PRO A 43 -16.99 36.77 -6.07
N PRO A 44 -16.76 36.83 -7.40
CA PRO A 44 -17.34 35.87 -8.32
C PRO A 44 -16.81 34.47 -7.98
N GLU A 45 -17.69 33.49 -8.06
CA GLU A 45 -17.37 32.06 -7.95
C GLU A 45 -16.11 31.77 -8.77
N LYS A 46 -14.98 31.57 -8.09
CA LYS A 46 -13.92 30.74 -8.63
C LYS A 46 -14.46 29.32 -8.57
N SER A 47 -15.00 28.86 -9.70
CA SER A 47 -15.06 27.45 -10.06
C SER A 47 -13.64 26.91 -9.90
N SER A 48 -13.35 26.43 -8.70
CA SER A 48 -12.15 25.68 -8.41
C SER A 48 -12.36 24.36 -9.12
N ASP A 49 -11.90 24.29 -10.37
CA ASP A 49 -11.51 23.05 -11.00
C ASP A 49 -10.66 22.33 -9.96
N LYS A 50 -11.28 21.41 -9.22
CA LYS A 50 -10.59 20.37 -8.48
C LYS A 50 -9.93 19.51 -9.55
N VAL A 51 -8.83 20.02 -10.10
CA VAL A 51 -7.77 19.19 -10.68
C VAL A 51 -7.53 18.14 -9.62
N ALA A 52 -7.97 16.92 -9.92
CA ALA A 52 -7.82 15.78 -9.04
C ALA A 52 -6.31 15.66 -8.76
N ALA A 53 -5.89 16.22 -7.64
CA ALA A 53 -4.51 16.20 -7.22
C ALA A 53 -4.14 14.73 -7.19
N THR A 54 -3.26 14.31 -8.11
CA THR A 54 -2.80 12.93 -8.19
C THR A 54 -2.37 12.55 -6.79
N PRO A 55 -3.02 11.58 -6.13
CA PRO A 55 -2.76 11.31 -4.74
C PRO A 55 -1.29 10.90 -4.62
N LYS A 56 -0.47 11.79 -4.04
CA LYS A 56 0.95 11.53 -3.83
C LYS A 56 1.03 10.32 -2.89
N LEU A 57 1.53 9.20 -3.40
CA LEU A 57 1.77 8.01 -2.60
C LEU A 57 2.57 8.40 -1.34
N SER A 58 2.10 7.95 -0.18
CA SER A 58 2.76 8.18 1.10
C SER A 58 4.16 7.56 1.11
N ALA A 59 5.03 8.04 2.00
CA ALA A 59 6.39 7.49 2.13
C ALA A 59 6.36 5.97 2.41
N THR A 60 5.41 5.53 3.24
CA THR A 60 5.18 4.11 3.55
C THR A 60 4.76 3.33 2.30
N GLN A 61 3.79 3.85 1.53
CA GLN A 61 3.34 3.21 0.28
C GLN A 61 4.49 3.02 -0.69
N LYS A 62 5.29 4.07 -0.93
CA LYS A 62 6.45 4.00 -1.84
C LYS A 62 7.49 2.99 -1.37
N LYS A 63 7.76 2.94 -0.06
CA LYS A 63 8.72 2.00 0.54
C LYS A 63 8.26 0.55 0.34
N VAL A 64 7.00 0.25 0.67
CA VAL A 64 6.43 -1.10 0.52
C VAL A 64 6.38 -1.48 -0.95
N GLN A 65 5.85 -0.61 -1.83
CA GLN A 65 5.75 -0.84 -3.26
C GLN A 65 7.11 -1.22 -3.84
N LYS A 66 8.16 -0.43 -3.59
CA LYS A 66 9.52 -0.71 -4.07
C LYS A 66 10.07 -2.05 -3.55
N ALA A 67 9.78 -2.40 -2.29
CA ALA A 67 10.30 -3.61 -1.66
C ALA A 67 9.63 -4.90 -2.17
N ILE A 68 8.33 -4.87 -2.46
CA ILE A 68 7.60 -6.04 -2.95
C ILE A 68 7.86 -6.37 -4.42
N LEU A 69 8.33 -5.42 -5.24
CA LEU A 69 8.56 -5.64 -6.68
C LEU A 69 9.46 -6.84 -6.92
N GLY A 70 9.14 -7.64 -7.93
CA GLY A 70 9.90 -8.82 -8.35
C GLY A 70 9.15 -10.14 -8.11
N ARG A 71 9.88 -11.24 -8.28
CA ARG A 71 9.37 -12.61 -8.17
C ARG A 71 9.64 -13.19 -6.78
N TRP A 72 8.69 -13.98 -6.30
CA TRP A 72 8.69 -14.58 -4.98
C TRP A 72 8.14 -16.00 -5.06
N LYS A 73 8.68 -16.93 -4.28
CA LYS A 73 8.20 -18.32 -4.19
C LYS A 73 7.79 -18.62 -2.76
N LEU A 74 6.62 -19.24 -2.58
CA LEU A 74 6.13 -19.65 -1.26
C LEU A 74 7.08 -20.71 -0.67
N GLU A 75 7.39 -20.63 0.63
CA GLU A 75 8.36 -21.56 1.24
C GLU A 75 7.89 -23.01 1.21
N ASP A 76 6.59 -23.24 1.41
CA ASP A 76 5.98 -24.57 1.55
C ASP A 76 5.28 -25.07 0.27
N SER A 77 5.47 -24.39 -0.87
CA SER A 77 4.76 -24.71 -2.13
C SER A 77 5.58 -24.34 -3.37
N GLU A 78 5.16 -24.87 -4.52
CA GLU A 78 5.64 -24.43 -5.84
C GLU A 78 4.93 -23.14 -6.30
N ASP A 79 4.07 -22.55 -5.48
CA ASP A 79 3.37 -21.31 -5.80
C ASP A 79 4.34 -20.12 -5.87
N GLU A 80 4.16 -19.28 -6.89
CA GLU A 80 4.96 -18.10 -7.16
C GLU A 80 4.09 -16.85 -7.25
N LEU A 81 4.65 -15.72 -6.82
CA LEU A 81 4.06 -14.39 -6.95
C LEU A 81 5.02 -13.46 -7.69
N GLU A 82 4.51 -12.66 -8.62
CA GLU A 82 5.25 -11.60 -9.28
C GLU A 82 4.53 -10.26 -9.09
N PHE A 83 5.23 -9.29 -8.52
CA PHE A 83 4.75 -7.91 -8.43
C PHE A 83 5.51 -7.04 -9.44
N ARG A 84 4.77 -6.47 -10.39
CA ARG A 84 5.33 -5.66 -11.48
C ARG A 84 5.18 -4.16 -11.20
N PRO A 85 6.12 -3.32 -11.70
CA PRO A 85 6.11 -1.88 -11.46
C PRO A 85 4.90 -1.15 -12.08
N ASP A 86 4.22 -1.77 -13.04
CA ASP A 86 3.00 -1.26 -13.69
C ASP A 86 1.72 -1.47 -12.84
N GLY A 87 1.84 -2.05 -11.64
CA GLY A 87 0.72 -2.34 -10.75
C GLY A 87 0.03 -3.68 -11.03
N VAL A 88 0.64 -4.53 -11.87
CA VAL A 88 0.16 -5.88 -12.14
C VAL A 88 0.75 -6.89 -11.16
N PHE A 89 -0.10 -7.76 -10.65
CA PHE A 89 0.23 -8.91 -9.83
C PHE A 89 -0.05 -10.18 -10.64
N VAL A 90 0.91 -11.10 -10.65
CA VAL A 90 0.75 -12.44 -11.22
C VAL A 90 0.92 -13.45 -10.09
N GLY A 91 -0.09 -14.28 -9.85
CA GLY A 91 -0.01 -15.42 -8.95
C GLY A 91 0.00 -16.70 -9.77
N LYS A 92 0.98 -17.57 -9.55
CA LYS A 92 1.08 -18.88 -10.20
C LYS A 92 0.95 -19.94 -9.12
N SER A 93 -0.01 -20.83 -9.27
CA SER A 93 -0.07 -22.08 -8.52
C SER A 93 0.06 -23.26 -9.46
N HIS A 94 0.24 -24.47 -8.90
CA HIS A 94 0.39 -25.69 -9.68
C HIS A 94 -0.70 -25.90 -10.76
N ALA A 95 -1.91 -25.39 -10.54
CA ALA A 95 -3.03 -25.58 -11.45
C ALA A 95 -3.47 -24.32 -12.20
N VAL A 96 -3.11 -23.12 -11.73
CA VAL A 96 -3.70 -21.87 -12.20
C VAL A 96 -2.67 -20.75 -12.20
N GLU A 97 -2.57 -20.02 -13.31
CA GLU A 97 -1.97 -18.69 -13.35
C GLU A 97 -3.09 -17.64 -13.32
N MET A 98 -2.99 -16.70 -12.40
CA MET A 98 -3.91 -15.58 -12.27
C MET A 98 -3.15 -14.26 -12.42
N THR A 99 -3.78 -13.29 -13.08
CA THR A 99 -3.25 -11.93 -13.20
C THR A 99 -4.31 -10.95 -12.70
N THR A 100 -3.93 -10.06 -11.80
CA THR A 100 -4.80 -8.97 -11.34
C THR A 100 -4.01 -7.69 -11.06
N LYS A 101 -4.71 -6.59 -10.75
CA LYS A 101 -4.10 -5.36 -10.25
C LYS A 101 -3.86 -5.48 -8.75
N TYR A 102 -2.77 -4.87 -8.31
CA TYR A 102 -2.50 -4.68 -6.89
C TYR A 102 -2.31 -3.21 -6.55
N GLU A 103 -2.66 -2.86 -5.32
CA GLU A 103 -2.44 -1.53 -4.77
C GLU A 103 -1.84 -1.65 -3.37
N ILE A 104 -1.04 -0.67 -2.96
CA ILE A 104 -0.61 -0.53 -1.57
C ILE A 104 -1.48 0.54 -0.93
N THR A 105 -2.22 0.17 0.10
CA THR A 105 -3.09 1.08 0.85
C THR A 105 -2.25 2.12 1.61
N PRO A 106 -2.82 3.27 2.02
CA PRO A 106 -2.07 4.33 2.72
C PRO A 106 -1.34 3.88 3.99
N ASP A 107 -1.87 2.86 4.67
CA ASP A 107 -1.31 2.21 5.85
C ASP A 107 -0.25 1.13 5.52
N GLY A 108 0.07 0.92 4.24
CA GLY A 108 1.13 0.01 3.80
C GLY A 108 0.71 -1.45 3.63
N LYS A 109 -0.58 -1.75 3.61
CA LYS A 109 -1.10 -3.10 3.32
C LYS A 109 -1.20 -3.33 1.83
N LEU A 110 -1.09 -4.59 1.42
CA LEU A 110 -1.29 -5.03 0.05
C LEU A 110 -2.79 -5.27 -0.18
N SER A 111 -3.31 -4.73 -1.27
CA SER A 111 -4.67 -4.97 -1.75
C SER A 111 -4.63 -5.62 -3.13
N LEU A 112 -5.43 -6.66 -3.33
CA LEU A 112 -5.56 -7.41 -4.58
C LEU A 112 -7.03 -7.47 -4.99
N ASP A 113 -7.35 -7.07 -6.23
CA ASP A 113 -8.74 -7.04 -6.71
C ASP A 113 -9.03 -8.24 -7.63
N PHE A 114 -9.49 -9.36 -7.09
CA PHE A 114 -9.77 -10.54 -7.89
C PHE A 114 -11.11 -10.41 -8.61
N ALA A 115 -11.11 -10.32 -9.94
CA ALA A 115 -12.33 -10.47 -10.72
C ALA A 115 -12.79 -11.93 -10.66
N LEU A 116 -13.94 -12.20 -10.05
CA LEU A 116 -14.53 -13.52 -10.07
C LEU A 116 -15.05 -13.81 -11.50
N PRO A 117 -14.80 -15.00 -12.05
CA PRO A 117 -15.36 -15.37 -13.34
C PRO A 117 -16.89 -15.33 -13.25
N VAL A 118 -17.50 -14.47 -14.05
CA VAL A 118 -18.96 -14.41 -14.15
C VAL A 118 -19.42 -15.61 -14.94
N ALA A 119 -20.11 -16.54 -14.29
CA ALA A 119 -20.77 -17.63 -14.98
C ALA A 119 -21.80 -17.04 -15.96
N ARG A 120 -21.46 -17.02 -17.25
CA ARG A 120 -22.42 -16.68 -18.31
C ARG A 120 -23.44 -17.81 -18.34
N LYS A 121 -24.65 -17.54 -17.85
CA LYS A 121 -25.80 -18.40 -18.19
C LYS A 121 -25.98 -18.30 -19.70
N VAL A 122 -25.70 -19.39 -20.41
CA VAL A 122 -25.98 -19.49 -21.84
C VAL A 122 -27.49 -19.35 -22.00
N PRO A 123 -28.00 -18.37 -22.77
CA PRO A 123 -29.43 -18.26 -22.99
C PRO A 123 -29.91 -19.52 -23.71
N THR A 124 -30.90 -20.19 -23.13
CA THR A 124 -31.59 -21.32 -23.76
C THR A 124 -32.15 -20.88 -25.10
N PRO A 125 -31.84 -21.55 -26.23
CA PRO A 125 -32.40 -21.21 -27.53
C PRO A 125 -33.93 -21.25 -27.47
N GLY A 126 -34.60 -20.13 -27.72
CA GLY A 126 -36.06 -20.02 -27.78
C GLY A 126 -36.72 -19.04 -26.80
N ALA A 127 -35.99 -18.47 -25.84
CA ALA A 127 -36.53 -17.42 -24.99
C ALA A 127 -36.42 -16.05 -25.69
N GLY A 128 -37.53 -15.57 -26.26
CA GLY A 128 -37.67 -14.24 -26.87
C GLY A 128 -37.62 -13.10 -25.86
N GLY A 129 -36.52 -12.97 -25.12
CA GLY A 129 -36.26 -11.89 -24.17
C GLY A 129 -35.23 -10.91 -24.71
N THR A 130 -35.51 -9.63 -24.57
CA THR A 130 -34.58 -8.50 -24.79
C THR A 130 -33.19 -8.82 -24.21
N PRO A 131 -32.07 -8.49 -24.91
CA PRO A 131 -30.73 -8.85 -24.44
C PRO A 131 -30.52 -8.38 -23.00
N ALA A 132 -30.41 -9.34 -22.08
CA ALA A 132 -30.10 -9.06 -20.69
C ALA A 132 -28.73 -8.37 -20.64
N ALA A 133 -28.65 -7.25 -19.93
CA ALA A 133 -27.41 -6.52 -19.72
C ALA A 133 -26.30 -7.49 -19.29
N ALA A 134 -25.10 -7.33 -19.88
CA ALA A 134 -23.96 -8.18 -19.57
C ALA A 134 -23.76 -8.19 -18.04
N PRO A 135 -23.71 -9.37 -17.40
CA PRO A 135 -23.63 -9.44 -15.95
C PRO A 135 -22.35 -8.76 -15.47
N THR A 136 -22.49 -7.79 -14.57
CA THR A 136 -21.39 -6.99 -14.06
C THR A 136 -20.39 -7.91 -13.34
N PRO A 137 -19.09 -7.85 -13.66
CA PRO A 137 -18.10 -8.67 -12.98
C PRO A 137 -18.02 -8.29 -11.50
N HIS A 138 -18.27 -9.27 -10.63
CA HIS A 138 -18.05 -9.13 -9.20
C HIS A 138 -16.55 -9.23 -8.91
N THR A 139 -15.97 -8.18 -8.33
CA THR A 139 -14.58 -8.17 -7.87
C THR A 139 -14.52 -8.40 -6.37
N THR A 140 -13.73 -9.39 -5.94
CA THR A 140 -13.41 -9.62 -4.53
C THR A 140 -12.08 -8.96 -4.20
N LYS A 141 -12.11 -8.01 -3.27
CA LYS A 141 -10.92 -7.31 -2.78
C LYS A 141 -10.33 -8.07 -1.60
N ILE A 142 -9.08 -8.51 -1.72
CA ILE A 142 -8.33 -9.18 -0.65
C ILE A 142 -7.26 -8.23 -0.12
N VAL A 143 -7.20 -8.09 1.20
CA VAL A 143 -6.20 -7.24 1.89
C VAL A 143 -5.25 -8.13 2.68
N ARG A 144 -3.94 -7.86 2.56
CA ARG A 144 -2.86 -8.55 3.27
C ARG A 144 -1.97 -7.55 3.99
N GLU A 145 -1.62 -7.83 5.23
CA GLU A 145 -0.52 -7.11 5.89
C GLU A 145 0.80 -7.51 5.26
N VAL A 146 1.67 -6.54 4.99
CA VAL A 146 2.99 -6.78 4.40
C VAL A 146 4.07 -6.57 5.45
N ARG A 147 4.92 -7.58 5.63
CA ARG A 147 6.12 -7.50 6.46
C ARG A 147 7.32 -8.06 5.71
N PHE A 148 8.51 -7.58 6.07
CA PHE A 148 9.77 -8.06 5.52
C PHE A 148 10.67 -8.54 6.66
N GLU A 149 11.03 -9.81 6.61
CA GLU A 149 11.96 -10.45 7.54
C GLU A 149 13.27 -10.72 6.80
N GLY A 150 14.17 -9.73 6.78
CA GLY A 150 15.37 -9.78 5.96
C GLY A 150 15.04 -9.83 4.46
N LYS A 151 15.25 -10.98 3.83
CA LYS A 151 14.94 -11.24 2.41
C LYS A 151 13.64 -12.01 2.19
N VAL A 152 12.88 -12.29 3.26
CA VAL A 152 11.61 -13.00 3.20
C VAL A 152 10.46 -12.00 3.20
N LEU A 153 9.56 -12.15 2.24
CA LEU A 153 8.28 -11.43 2.21
C LEU A 153 7.27 -12.23 3.03
N VAL A 154 6.66 -11.59 4.02
CA VAL A 154 5.64 -12.20 4.87
C VAL A 154 4.32 -11.48 4.62
N LEU A 155 3.34 -12.22 4.11
CA LEU A 155 1.97 -11.73 3.89
C LEU A 155 1.05 -12.35 4.93
N ARG A 156 0.37 -11.52 5.72
CA ARG A 156 -0.58 -11.98 6.73
C ARG A 156 -2.00 -11.59 6.36
N ASP A 157 -2.92 -12.53 6.49
CA ASP A 157 -4.34 -12.29 6.44
C ASP A 157 -4.81 -11.65 7.75
N PRO A 158 -5.31 -10.40 7.76
CA PRO A 158 -5.82 -9.78 8.97
C PRO A 158 -7.13 -10.40 9.47
N GLN A 159 -7.91 -11.07 8.60
CA GLN A 159 -9.20 -11.66 8.95
C GLN A 159 -9.03 -13.06 9.53
N THR A 160 -8.21 -13.91 8.89
CA THR A 160 -8.01 -15.31 9.32
C THR A 160 -6.79 -15.49 10.22
N GLY A 161 -5.89 -14.50 10.27
CA GLY A 161 -4.61 -14.59 10.97
C GLY A 161 -3.55 -15.44 10.24
N GLN A 162 -3.91 -16.11 9.14
CA GLN A 162 -3.02 -16.95 8.36
C GLN A 162 -1.83 -16.14 7.83
N THR A 163 -0.65 -16.75 7.83
CA THR A 163 0.60 -16.11 7.38
C THR A 163 1.24 -16.93 6.28
N PHE A 164 1.71 -16.25 5.23
CA PHE A 164 2.38 -16.84 4.07
C PHE A 164 3.78 -16.24 3.96
N ARG A 165 4.79 -17.08 3.83
CA ARG A 165 6.20 -16.69 3.79
C ARG A 165 6.79 -16.99 2.43
N TYR A 166 7.36 -15.98 1.78
CA TYR A 166 7.90 -16.09 0.44
C TYR A 166 9.38 -15.73 0.40
N ARG A 167 10.15 -16.57 -0.28
CA ARG A 167 11.55 -16.29 -0.62
C ARG A 167 11.65 -15.55 -1.94
N ARG A 168 12.58 -14.60 -2.01
CA ARG A 168 12.89 -13.86 -3.23
C ARG A 168 13.45 -14.81 -4.30
N LEU A 169 12.89 -14.76 -5.51
CA LEU A 169 13.48 -15.41 -6.68
C LEU A 169 14.42 -14.43 -7.41
N PRO A 170 15.47 -14.93 -8.07
CA PRO A 170 16.40 -14.11 -8.84
C PRO A 170 15.73 -13.38 -10.01
#